data_AF-A0A4R4QHB5-F1
#
_entry.id   AF-A0A4R4QHB5-F1
#
_cell.length_a   1.000
_cell.length_b   1.000
_cell.length_c   1.000
_cell.angle_alpha   90.00
_cell.angle_beta   90.00
_cell.angle_gamma   90.00
#
_symmetry.space_group_name_H-M   'P 1'
#
loop_
_entity.id
_entity.type
_entity.pdbx_description
1 polymer ?
#
loop_
_entity_poly.entity_id
_entity_poly.type
_entity_poly.pdbx_seq_one_letter_code
_entity_poly.pdbx_strand_id
1 'polypeptide(L)'
;MVGAYTPGRAEEFRAPLAELADAMDRWATGGKQANFLTGYGTTAEAVARAYEPETYRRLVEVMRAVDPGNMFRVGHNIPPAPSDAA
;
A
#
# COMPACT_ATOMS: atom_id res chain seq x y z
N MET A 1 19.88 16.85 -18.11
CA MET A 1 19.32 16.03 -17.02
C MET A 1 18.35 15.03 -17.64
N VAL A 2 18.87 13.91 -18.14
CA VAL A 2 18.12 12.81 -18.76
C VAL A 2 18.57 11.57 -18.00
N GLY A 3 17.81 11.13 -17.00
CA GLY A 3 18.24 10.01 -16.15
C GLY A 3 17.14 9.42 -15.29
N ALA A 4 16.28 10.26 -14.69
CA ALA A 4 15.26 9.79 -13.74
C ALA A 4 13.93 9.35 -14.37
N TYR A 5 13.70 9.56 -15.67
CA TYR A 5 12.41 9.33 -16.33
C TYR A 5 12.46 8.37 -17.52
N THR A 6 13.55 7.64 -17.74
CA THR A 6 13.61 6.62 -18.80
C THR A 6 12.73 5.44 -18.40
N PRO A 7 11.65 5.14 -19.16
CA PRO A 7 10.83 3.97 -18.88
C PRO A 7 11.66 2.68 -18.91
N GLY A 8 11.31 1.71 -18.06
CA GLY A 8 11.99 0.41 -18.00
C GLY A 8 13.18 0.30 -17.05
N ARG A 9 13.58 1.39 -16.37
CA ARG A 9 14.69 1.35 -15.38
C ARG A 9 14.25 1.19 -13.92
N ALA A 10 12.96 0.94 -13.66
CA ALA A 10 12.40 0.90 -12.31
C ALA A 10 13.12 -0.09 -11.38
N GLU A 11 13.52 -1.26 -11.89
CA GLU A 11 14.21 -2.28 -11.11
C GLU A 11 15.60 -1.87 -10.62
N GLU A 12 16.30 -1.02 -11.37
CA GLU A 12 17.64 -0.54 -10.97
C GLU A 12 17.59 0.34 -9.72
N PHE A 13 16.49 1.07 -9.56
CA PHE A 13 16.28 1.96 -8.43
C PHE A 13 15.60 1.27 -7.25
N ARG A 14 15.05 0.06 -7.44
CA ARG A 14 14.25 -0.62 -6.41
C ARG A 14 15.05 -0.87 -5.13
N ALA A 15 16.17 -1.59 -5.22
CA ALA A 15 16.97 -1.93 -4.04
C ALA A 15 17.59 -0.69 -3.36
N PRO A 16 18.23 0.26 -4.07
CA PRO A 16 18.76 1.48 -3.45
C PRO A 16 17.69 2.36 -2.77
N LEU A 17 16.48 2.46 -3.34
CA LEU A 17 15.39 3.21 -2.72
C LEU A 17 14.84 2.51 -1.46
N ALA A 18 14.81 1.17 -1.44
CA ALA A 18 14.43 0.41 -0.26
C ALA A 18 15.46 0.61 0.87
N GLU A 19 16.76 0.50 0.57
CA GLU A 19 17.83 0.75 1.55
C GLU A 19 17.77 2.16 2.15
N LEU A 20 17.50 3.17 1.31
CA LEU A 20 17.32 4.54 1.78
C LEU A 20 16.10 4.69 2.69
N ALA A 21 14.98 4.04 2.34
CA ALA A 21 13.77 4.06 3.15
C ALA A 21 14.00 3.39 4.53
N ASP A 22 14.69 2.25 4.54
CA ASP A 22 15.01 1.51 5.77
C ASP A 22 15.97 2.31 6.66
N ALA A 23 16.98 2.98 6.08
CA ALA A 23 17.89 3.84 6.83
C ALA A 23 17.16 5.00 7.53
N MET A 24 16.06 5.47 6.94
CA MET A 24 15.25 6.58 7.47
C MET A 24 14.23 6.14 8.52
N ASP A 25 14.02 4.83 8.73
CA ASP A 25 12.90 4.29 9.53
C ASP A 25 12.91 4.76 10.99
N ARG A 26 14.10 4.95 11.58
CA ARG A 26 14.23 5.44 12.98
C ARG A 26 13.67 6.84 13.22
N TRP A 27 13.48 7.63 12.17
CA TRP A 27 12.87 8.96 12.22
C TRP A 27 11.44 8.97 11.67
N ALA A 28 10.94 7.84 11.19
CA ALA A 28 9.59 7.73 10.69
C ALA A 28 8.59 7.65 11.86
N THR A 29 7.35 8.06 11.58
CA THR A 29 6.23 7.91 12.52
C THR A 29 5.58 6.52 12.46
N GLY A 30 6.04 5.65 11.56
CA GLY A 30 5.45 4.33 11.27
C GLY A 30 4.20 4.36 10.39
N GLY A 31 3.55 5.51 10.22
CA GLY A 31 2.39 5.67 9.34
C GLY A 31 2.75 5.63 7.85
N LYS A 32 1.80 5.19 7.02
CA LYS A 32 1.87 5.31 5.55
C LYS A 32 0.76 6.23 5.06
N GLN A 33 0.93 6.80 3.87
CA GLN A 33 -0.13 7.56 3.20
C GLN A 33 -0.60 6.76 1.98
N ALA A 34 -1.91 6.52 1.87
CA ALA A 34 -2.48 5.69 0.81
C ALA A 34 -2.05 6.17 -0.59
N ASN A 35 -2.03 7.48 -0.84
CA ASN A 35 -1.63 8.06 -2.13
C ASN A 35 -0.17 7.77 -2.54
N PHE A 36 0.71 7.45 -1.58
CA PHE A 36 2.11 7.11 -1.84
C PHE A 36 2.38 5.60 -1.83
N LEU A 37 1.35 4.77 -1.63
CA LEU A 37 1.47 3.33 -1.85
C LEU A 37 1.42 3.06 -3.36
N THR A 38 2.57 2.78 -3.96
CA THR A 38 2.68 2.53 -5.40
C THR A 38 3.28 1.16 -5.67
N GLY A 39 2.85 0.51 -6.75
CA GLY A 39 3.42 -0.76 -7.23
C GLY A 39 3.49 -1.81 -6.11
N TYR A 40 4.70 -2.08 -5.63
CA TYR A 40 5.00 -3.06 -4.59
C TYR A 40 4.46 -2.74 -3.18
N GLY A 41 3.99 -1.51 -2.96
CA GLY A 41 3.44 -1.04 -1.68
C GLY A 41 1.94 -1.28 -1.50
N THR A 42 1.26 -2.00 -2.39
CA THR A 42 -0.20 -2.18 -2.35
C THR A 42 -0.63 -3.50 -1.69
N THR A 43 0.23 -4.13 -0.88
CA THR A 43 -0.18 -5.30 -0.08
C THR A 43 -1.26 -4.91 0.92
N ALA A 44 -2.12 -5.85 1.31
CA ALA A 44 -3.19 -5.58 2.27
C ALA A 44 -2.65 -5.01 3.60
N GLU A 45 -1.48 -5.50 4.05
CA GLU A 45 -0.81 -4.99 5.25
C GLU A 45 -0.29 -3.55 5.08
N ALA A 46 0.28 -3.22 3.92
CA ALA A 46 0.75 -1.86 3.64
C ALA A 46 -0.42 -0.87 3.53
N VAL A 47 -1.54 -1.29 2.94
CA VAL A 47 -2.79 -0.51 2.89
C VAL A 47 -3.37 -0.32 4.29
N ALA A 48 -3.40 -1.36 5.13
CA ALA A 48 -3.90 -1.25 6.50
C ALA A 48 -3.10 -0.24 7.33
N ARG A 49 -1.77 -0.21 7.18
CA ARG A 49 -0.88 0.76 7.84
C ARG A 49 -1.06 2.21 7.38
N ALA A 50 -1.83 2.46 6.31
CA ALA A 50 -2.17 3.82 5.88
C ALA A 50 -3.31 4.45 6.71
N TYR A 51 -3.95 3.67 7.58
CA TYR A 51 -5.07 4.11 8.39
C TYR A 51 -4.84 3.75 9.86
N GLU A 52 -5.43 4.53 10.75
CA GLU A 52 -5.56 4.11 12.14
C GLU A 52 -6.37 2.81 12.24
N PRO A 53 -6.05 1.89 13.17
CA PRO A 53 -6.71 0.59 13.26
C PRO A 53 -8.24 0.65 13.33
N GLU A 54 -8.78 1.63 14.06
CA GLU A 54 -10.23 1.85 14.16
C GLU A 54 -10.83 2.31 12.83
N THR A 55 -10.14 3.20 12.12
CA THR A 55 -10.56 3.67 10.80
C THR A 55 -10.55 2.52 9.80
N TYR A 56 -9.50 1.70 9.79
CA TYR A 56 -9.42 0.53 8.91
C TYR A 56 -10.57 -0.46 9.15
N ARG A 57 -10.88 -0.78 10.43
CA ARG A 57 -12.04 -1.63 10.76
C ARG A 57 -13.35 -1.04 10.21
N ARG A 58 -13.57 0.26 10.38
CA ARG A 58 -14.78 0.92 9.86
C ARG A 58 -14.84 0.88 8.33
N LEU A 59 -13.71 1.03 7.64
CA LEU A 59 -13.64 0.91 6.18
C LEU A 59 -13.98 -0.52 5.73
N VAL A 60 -13.52 -1.56 6.43
CA VAL A 60 -13.91 -2.95 6.14
C VAL A 60 -15.43 -3.12 6.26
N GLU A 61 -16.07 -2.56 7.28
CA GLU A 61 -17.54 -2.61 7.41
C GLU A 61 -18.27 -1.88 6.27
N VAL A 62 -17.74 -0.73 5.83
CA VAL A 62 -18.27 -0.03 4.66
C VAL A 62 -18.12 -0.89 3.40
N MET A 63 -16.97 -1.53 3.19
CA MET A 63 -16.75 -2.41 2.05
C MET A 63 -17.67 -3.64 2.09
N ARG A 64 -17.94 -4.22 3.27
CA ARG A 64 -18.94 -5.30 3.42
C ARG A 64 -20.34 -4.87 3.00
N ALA A 65 -20.72 -3.62 3.29
CA ALA A 65 -22.05 -3.11 2.96
C ALA A 65 -22.18 -2.68 1.48
N VAL A 66 -21.13 -2.11 0.90
CA VAL A 66 -21.17 -1.46 -0.43
C VAL A 66 -20.59 -2.34 -1.54
N ASP A 67 -19.57 -3.14 -1.25
CA ASP A 67 -18.88 -3.99 -2.23
C ASP A 67 -18.53 -5.37 -1.62
N PRO A 68 -19.54 -6.18 -1.21
CA PRO A 68 -19.30 -7.49 -0.61
C PRO A 68 -18.59 -8.47 -1.57
N GLY A 69 -18.70 -8.24 -2.89
CA GLY A 69 -18.05 -9.04 -3.91
C GLY A 69 -16.61 -8.64 -4.23
N ASN A 70 -16.07 -7.60 -3.55
CA ASN A 70 -14.72 -7.09 -3.76
C ASN A 70 -14.44 -6.74 -5.24
N MET A 71 -15.41 -6.09 -5.90
CA MET A 71 -15.29 -5.64 -7.29
C MET A 71 -14.28 -4.50 -7.44
N PHE A 72 -14.22 -3.58 -6.48
CA PHE A 72 -13.30 -2.42 -6.49
C PHE A 72 -11.96 -2.75 -5.82
N ARG A 73 -11.23 -3.71 -6.38
CA ARG A 73 -10.01 -4.29 -5.78
C ARG A 73 -8.69 -3.82 -6.37
N VAL A 74 -8.69 -2.90 -7.34
CA VAL A 74 -7.47 -2.45 -8.01
C VAL A 74 -6.82 -1.30 -7.23
N GLY A 75 -5.54 -1.43 -6.89
CA GLY A 75 -4.80 -0.41 -6.15
C GLY A 75 -4.79 -0.70 -4.64
N HIS A 76 -5.28 0.24 -3.82
CA HIS A 76 -5.28 0.16 -2.36
C HIS A 76 -6.47 -0.64 -1.84
N ASN A 77 -6.48 -1.94 -2.13
CA ASN A 77 -7.63 -2.77 -1.80
C ASN A 77 -7.83 -2.92 -0.28
N ILE A 78 -9.08 -2.74 0.17
CA ILE A 78 -9.55 -3.06 1.52
C ILE A 78 -10.58 -4.18 1.37
N PRO A 79 -10.19 -5.45 1.59
CA PRO A 79 -11.08 -6.56 1.29
C PRO A 79 -12.21 -6.66 2.34
N PRO A 80 -13.47 -6.91 1.91
CA PRO A 80 -14.63 -7.01 2.81
C PRO A 80 -14.60 -8.26 3.69
N ALA A 81 -13.87 -9.30 3.30
CA ALA A 81 -13.58 -10.49 4.08
C ALA A 81 -12.07 -10.77 4.03
N PRO A 82 -11.49 -11.49 5.02
CA PRO A 82 -10.13 -11.99 4.87
C PRO A 82 -10.02 -12.73 3.54
N SER A 83 -8.99 -12.44 2.76
CA SER A 83 -8.67 -13.29 1.61
C SER A 83 -8.35 -14.67 2.17
N ASP A 84 -9.15 -15.68 1.84
CA ASP A 84 -8.74 -17.07 2.03
C ASP A 84 -7.52 -17.28 1.12
N ALA A 85 -6.33 -17.14 1.70
CA ALA A 85 -5.10 -17.52 1.05
C ALA A 85 -5.06 -19.05 1.00
N ALA A 86 -5.48 -19.61 -0.12
CA ALA A 86 -5.11 -20.95 -0.57
C ALA A 86 -4.01 -20.82 -1.64
#